data_AF-A0A1G1HJN3-F1
#
_entry.id   AF-A0A1G1HJN3-F1
#
_cell.length_a   1.000
_cell.length_b   1.000
_cell.length_c   1.000
_cell.angle_alpha   90.00
_cell.angle_beta   90.00
_cell.angle_gamma   90.00
#
_symmetry.space_group_name_H-M   'P 1'
#
loop_
_entity.id
_entity.type
_entity.pdbx_description
1 polymer ?
#
loop_
_entity_poly.entity_id
_entity_poly.type
_entity_poly.pdbx_seq_one_letter_code
_entity_poly.pdbx_strand_id
1 'polypeptide(L)'
;MKKLMILVMAVFVGSCVTASVENTQKATAHYKLGLSYYGENNIQKAFVELQQAVELNPKDRDVLYMIGIIYLLNYDDSPKAIDFFQKAVSVDPDFSEAHNNLGFAYEKSRKFNEAIDSYKKALSNLKYRSPEKAYNSLGRVYYRLGKYDEAIDAYNNSLKRMPELYISYYGLALCYNAKGRYGDASLAISKAIEVDPVYKGSKSKAVNDLSQKKLDARGEEEKDIADWLEILKY
;
A
#
# COMPACT_ATOMS: atom_id res chain seq x y z
N MET A 1 -15.32 58.97 -48.10
CA MET A 1 -14.06 58.68 -47.38
C MET A 1 -14.38 57.94 -46.09
N LYS A 2 -13.68 56.81 -45.84
CA LYS A 2 -13.59 56.01 -44.58
C LYS A 2 -14.87 55.33 -44.09
N LYS A 3 -15.17 54.11 -44.55
CA LYS A 3 -14.78 52.79 -43.99
C LYS A 3 -15.14 52.57 -42.51
N LEU A 4 -16.33 52.00 -42.35
CA LEU A 4 -16.85 51.23 -41.23
C LEU A 4 -16.08 49.89 -41.15
N MET A 5 -15.31 49.64 -40.08
CA MET A 5 -14.82 48.30 -39.74
C MET A 5 -14.27 48.27 -38.31
N ILE A 6 -15.10 47.86 -37.34
CA ILE A 6 -14.63 47.33 -36.05
C ILE A 6 -15.31 45.96 -35.93
N LEU A 7 -14.55 44.92 -36.28
CA LEU A 7 -14.97 43.53 -36.17
C LEU A 7 -14.59 43.01 -34.78
N VAL A 8 -15.58 42.41 -34.14
CA VAL A 8 -15.58 41.82 -32.80
C VAL A 8 -14.49 40.75 -32.66
N MET A 9 -13.53 40.98 -31.75
CA MET A 9 -12.60 39.96 -31.26
C MET A 9 -12.96 39.61 -29.81
N ALA A 10 -14.06 38.87 -29.64
CA ALA A 10 -14.41 38.24 -28.37
C ALA A 10 -15.21 36.98 -28.70
N VAL A 11 -14.97 35.90 -27.94
CA VAL A 11 -15.62 34.58 -28.00
C VAL A 11 -14.83 33.52 -28.80
N PHE A 12 -13.75 33.01 -28.20
CA PHE A 12 -13.31 31.62 -28.46
C PHE A 12 -12.86 30.85 -27.19
N VAL A 13 -13.09 31.42 -26.00
CA VAL A 13 -12.68 30.79 -24.73
C VAL A 13 -13.79 29.88 -24.15
N GLY A 14 -15.04 30.04 -24.59
CA GLY A 14 -16.19 29.30 -24.03
C GLY A 14 -16.25 27.82 -24.40
N SER A 15 -15.93 27.47 -25.65
CA SER A 15 -16.07 26.09 -26.16
C SER A 15 -15.04 25.12 -25.58
N CYS A 16 -13.82 25.60 -25.31
CA CYS A 16 -12.75 24.79 -24.73
C CYS A 16 -13.02 24.47 -23.25
N VAL A 17 -13.54 25.44 -22.50
CA VAL A 17 -13.94 25.25 -21.10
C VAL A 17 -15.10 24.26 -21.00
N THR A 18 -16.13 24.36 -21.84
CA THR A 18 -17.28 23.42 -21.82
C THR A 18 -16.86 21.99 -22.16
N ALA A 19 -15.99 21.80 -23.15
CA ALA A 19 -15.47 20.47 -23.50
C ALA A 19 -14.62 19.87 -22.36
N SER A 20 -13.80 20.69 -21.67
CA SER A 20 -13.00 20.22 -20.54
C SER A 20 -13.85 19.80 -19.34
N VAL A 21 -14.95 20.52 -19.07
CA VAL A 21 -15.90 20.18 -18.01
C VAL A 21 -16.66 18.90 -18.34
N GLU A 22 -17.12 18.75 -19.58
CA GLU A 22 -17.81 17.54 -20.04
C GLU A 22 -16.91 16.30 -19.94
N ASN A 23 -15.65 16.40 -20.36
CA ASN A 23 -14.68 15.31 -20.24
C ASN A 23 -14.41 14.95 -18.79
N THR A 24 -14.31 15.94 -17.90
CA THR A 24 -14.10 15.70 -16.46
C THR A 24 -15.29 14.97 -15.83
N GLN A 25 -16.52 15.33 -16.21
CA GLN A 25 -17.73 14.64 -15.74
C GLN A 25 -17.82 13.21 -16.25
N LYS A 26 -17.51 12.98 -17.54
CA LYS A 26 -17.45 11.63 -18.11
C LYS A 26 -16.37 10.79 -17.45
N ALA A 27 -15.18 11.34 -17.24
CA ALA A 27 -14.09 10.66 -16.52
C ALA A 27 -14.53 10.25 -15.11
N THR A 28 -15.21 11.15 -14.40
CA THR A 28 -15.74 10.87 -13.04
C THR A 28 -16.78 9.76 -13.06
N ALA A 29 -17.63 9.69 -14.08
CA ALA A 29 -18.63 8.63 -14.23
C ALA A 29 -17.97 7.26 -14.46
N HIS A 30 -17.02 7.20 -15.39
CA HIS A 30 -16.21 5.99 -15.64
C HIS A 30 -15.44 5.56 -14.39
N TYR A 31 -14.82 6.50 -13.66
CA TYR A 31 -14.12 6.20 -12.41
C TYR A 31 -15.06 5.54 -11.38
N LYS A 32 -16.24 6.13 -11.13
CA LYS A 32 -17.23 5.59 -10.18
C LYS A 32 -17.74 4.21 -10.60
N LEU A 33 -17.99 4.01 -11.89
CA LEU A 33 -18.41 2.71 -12.42
C LEU A 33 -17.29 1.67 -12.28
N GLY A 34 -16.05 2.05 -12.55
CA GLY A 34 -14.87 1.24 -12.32
C GLY A 34 -14.73 0.80 -10.86
N LEU A 35 -14.93 1.71 -9.90
CA LEU A 35 -14.95 1.37 -8.47
C LEU A 35 -16.08 0.42 -8.10
N SER A 36 -17.28 0.58 -8.68
CA SER A 36 -18.40 -0.33 -8.46
C SER A 36 -18.05 -1.74 -8.91
N TYR A 37 -17.54 -1.89 -10.14
CA TYR A 37 -17.10 -3.19 -10.64
C TYR A 37 -15.95 -3.78 -9.83
N TYR A 38 -15.03 -2.97 -9.34
CA TYR A 38 -13.96 -3.44 -8.45
C TYR A 38 -14.53 -4.00 -7.14
N GLY A 39 -15.51 -3.32 -6.53
CA GLY A 39 -16.20 -3.79 -5.33
C GLY A 39 -17.00 -5.09 -5.55
N GLU A 40 -17.53 -5.29 -6.76
CA GLU A 40 -18.16 -6.54 -7.20
C GLU A 40 -17.15 -7.64 -7.60
N ASN A 41 -15.84 -7.38 -7.43
CA ASN A 41 -14.75 -8.25 -7.84
C ASN A 41 -14.72 -8.54 -9.37
N ASN A 42 -15.36 -7.69 -10.19
CA ASN A 42 -15.29 -7.75 -11.64
C ASN A 42 -14.11 -6.93 -12.17
N ILE A 43 -12.91 -7.47 -11.97
CA ILE A 43 -11.65 -6.75 -12.22
C ILE A 43 -11.48 -6.31 -13.67
N GLN A 44 -11.92 -7.12 -14.64
CA GLN A 44 -11.80 -6.78 -16.06
C GLN A 44 -12.64 -5.56 -16.43
N LYS A 45 -13.92 -5.54 -16.01
CA LYS A 45 -14.78 -4.37 -16.26
C LYS A 45 -14.28 -3.15 -15.50
N ALA A 46 -13.86 -3.32 -14.24
CA ALA A 46 -13.27 -2.24 -13.47
C ALA A 46 -12.08 -1.60 -14.21
N PHE A 47 -11.19 -2.42 -14.74
CA PHE A 47 -10.01 -1.95 -15.46
C PHE A 47 -10.36 -1.21 -16.75
N VAL A 48 -11.32 -1.70 -17.54
CA VAL A 48 -11.79 -1.03 -18.77
C VAL A 48 -12.35 0.36 -18.47
N GLU A 49 -13.21 0.48 -17.45
CA GLU A 49 -13.79 1.77 -17.06
C GLU A 49 -12.73 2.74 -16.54
N LEU A 50 -11.77 2.26 -15.76
CA LEU A 50 -10.66 3.08 -15.28
C LEU A 50 -9.74 3.53 -16.43
N GLN A 51 -9.56 2.72 -17.46
CA GLN A 51 -8.82 3.12 -18.68
C GLN A 51 -9.54 4.27 -19.40
N GLN A 52 -10.86 4.19 -19.56
CA GLN A 52 -11.65 5.29 -20.14
C GLN A 52 -11.56 6.56 -19.27
N ALA A 53 -11.59 6.41 -17.95
CA ALA A 53 -11.45 7.54 -17.03
C ALA A 53 -10.08 8.24 -17.16
N VAL A 54 -8.98 7.47 -17.24
CA VAL A 54 -7.62 8.05 -17.36
C VAL A 54 -7.36 8.65 -18.74
N GLU A 55 -7.97 8.12 -19.81
CA GLU A 55 -7.90 8.71 -21.14
C GLU A 55 -8.58 10.09 -21.18
N LEU A 56 -9.73 10.22 -20.52
CA LEU A 56 -10.49 11.47 -20.45
C LEU A 56 -9.87 12.50 -19.49
N ASN A 57 -9.25 12.04 -18.39
CA ASN A 57 -8.55 12.89 -17.44
C ASN A 57 -7.23 12.23 -16.95
N PRO A 58 -6.11 12.40 -17.68
CA PRO A 58 -4.85 11.73 -17.37
C PRO A 58 -4.16 12.16 -16.08
N LYS A 59 -4.62 13.24 -15.45
CA LYS A 59 -4.08 13.79 -14.20
C LYS A 59 -5.02 13.58 -13.01
N ASP A 60 -5.99 12.68 -13.12
CA ASP A 60 -6.78 12.28 -11.97
C ASP A 60 -5.97 11.34 -11.07
N ARG A 61 -5.53 11.84 -9.91
CA ARG A 61 -4.71 11.07 -8.96
C ARG A 61 -5.41 9.79 -8.49
N ASP A 62 -6.73 9.83 -8.33
CA ASP A 62 -7.51 8.75 -7.73
C ASP A 62 -7.72 7.62 -8.74
N VAL A 63 -7.91 7.96 -10.02
CA VAL A 63 -7.92 7.00 -11.13
C VAL A 63 -6.55 6.34 -11.29
N LEU A 64 -5.48 7.15 -11.34
CA LEU A 64 -4.11 6.64 -11.45
C LEU A 64 -3.77 5.68 -10.30
N TYR A 65 -4.11 6.08 -9.07
CA TYR A 65 -3.95 5.25 -7.89
C TYR A 65 -4.73 3.93 -8.01
N MET A 66 -5.99 3.97 -8.45
CA MET A 66 -6.81 2.76 -8.58
C MET A 66 -6.28 1.79 -9.66
N ILE A 67 -5.79 2.31 -10.78
CA ILE A 67 -5.12 1.49 -11.79
C ILE A 67 -3.86 0.84 -11.21
N GLY A 68 -3.06 1.59 -10.44
CA GLY A 68 -1.90 1.07 -9.73
C GLY A 68 -2.25 -0.06 -8.76
N ILE A 69 -3.36 0.07 -8.01
CA ILE A 69 -3.89 -0.98 -7.14
C ILE A 69 -4.21 -2.26 -7.93
N ILE A 70 -4.89 -2.16 -9.07
CA ILE A 70 -5.25 -3.33 -9.88
C ILE A 70 -3.98 -4.04 -10.38
N TYR A 71 -3.00 -3.28 -10.88
CA TYR A 71 -1.72 -3.87 -11.29
C TYR A 71 -1.02 -4.59 -10.13
N LEU A 72 -1.01 -3.98 -8.95
CA LEU A 72 -0.33 -4.51 -7.78
C LEU A 72 -1.01 -5.77 -7.20
N LEU A 73 -2.33 -5.75 -7.06
CA LEU A 73 -3.08 -6.76 -6.30
C LEU A 73 -3.73 -7.84 -7.17
N ASN A 74 -4.09 -7.50 -8.41
CA ASN A 74 -4.85 -8.42 -9.28
C ASN A 74 -4.02 -8.98 -10.43
N TYR A 75 -3.07 -8.21 -10.96
CA TYR A 75 -2.20 -8.67 -12.05
C TYR A 75 -0.78 -9.03 -11.60
N ASP A 76 -0.43 -8.74 -10.34
CA ASP A 76 0.91 -8.95 -9.78
C ASP A 76 2.05 -8.27 -10.58
N ASP A 77 1.73 -7.20 -11.31
CA ASP A 77 2.66 -6.44 -12.16
C ASP A 77 3.20 -5.24 -11.38
N SER A 78 4.19 -5.52 -10.51
CA SER A 78 4.83 -4.50 -9.66
C SER A 78 5.45 -3.34 -10.47
N PRO A 79 6.12 -3.55 -11.61
CA PRO A 79 6.63 -2.46 -12.45
C PRO A 79 5.54 -1.48 -12.92
N LYS A 80 4.40 -1.97 -13.42
CA LYS A 80 3.30 -1.09 -13.83
C LYS A 80 2.64 -0.41 -12.64
N ALA A 81 2.47 -1.12 -11.52
CA ALA A 81 1.95 -0.51 -10.30
C ALA A 81 2.81 0.67 -9.86
N ILE A 82 4.14 0.52 -9.88
CA ILE A 82 5.10 1.60 -9.55
C ILE A 82 4.88 2.82 -10.47
N ASP A 83 4.80 2.62 -11.80
CA ASP A 83 4.59 3.72 -12.76
C ASP A 83 3.30 4.50 -12.46
N PHE A 84 2.19 3.80 -12.23
CA PHE A 84 0.91 4.45 -11.92
C PHE A 84 0.90 5.14 -10.55
N PHE A 85 1.48 4.54 -9.52
CA PHE A 85 1.61 5.20 -8.22
C PHE A 85 2.53 6.41 -8.27
N GLN A 86 3.65 6.35 -9.01
CA GLN A 86 4.53 7.50 -9.24
C GLN A 86 3.78 8.65 -9.92
N LYS A 87 2.94 8.35 -10.92
CA LYS A 87 2.07 9.35 -11.54
C LYS A 87 1.09 9.94 -10.53
N ALA A 88 0.42 9.11 -9.71
CA ALA A 88 -0.51 9.59 -8.70
C ALA A 88 0.15 10.53 -7.69
N VAL A 89 1.32 10.18 -7.14
CA VAL A 89 2.05 11.04 -6.20
C VAL A 89 2.71 12.25 -6.86
N SER A 90 2.89 12.24 -8.18
CA SER A 90 3.33 13.44 -8.92
C SER A 90 2.21 14.46 -9.09
N VAL A 91 0.96 14.00 -9.18
CA VAL A 91 -0.23 14.87 -9.21
C VAL A 91 -0.52 15.41 -7.82
N ASP A 92 -0.44 14.56 -6.80
CA ASP A 92 -0.61 14.94 -5.40
C ASP A 92 0.54 14.38 -4.52
N PRO A 93 1.55 15.22 -4.24
CA PRO A 93 2.68 14.83 -3.39
C PRO A 93 2.30 14.40 -1.97
N ASP A 94 1.15 14.82 -1.44
CA ASP A 94 0.70 14.51 -0.07
C ASP A 94 -0.18 13.25 0.00
N PHE A 95 -0.35 12.52 -1.11
CA PHE A 95 -1.21 11.34 -1.19
C PHE A 95 -0.60 10.13 -0.47
N SER A 96 -0.82 10.05 0.85
CA SER A 96 -0.20 9.05 1.73
C SER A 96 -0.51 7.61 1.35
N GLU A 97 -1.75 7.31 0.95
CA GLU A 97 -2.14 5.96 0.53
C GLU A 97 -1.36 5.53 -0.72
N ALA A 98 -1.16 6.44 -1.69
CA ALA A 98 -0.37 6.17 -2.88
C ALA A 98 1.12 5.98 -2.54
N HIS A 99 1.69 6.80 -1.65
CA HIS A 99 3.07 6.60 -1.18
C HIS A 99 3.24 5.27 -0.42
N ASN A 100 2.28 4.87 0.42
CA ASN A 100 2.33 3.59 1.11
C ASN A 100 2.33 2.42 0.12
N ASN A 101 1.45 2.45 -0.88
CA ASN A 101 1.36 1.36 -1.86
C ASN A 101 2.50 1.37 -2.88
N LEU A 102 3.06 2.55 -3.17
CA LEU A 102 4.32 2.68 -3.90
C LEU A 102 5.45 2.01 -3.13
N GLY A 103 5.53 2.25 -1.82
CA GLY A 103 6.50 1.58 -0.94
C GLY A 103 6.36 0.06 -0.98
N PHE A 104 5.13 -0.44 -0.93
CA PHE A 104 4.85 -1.87 -1.02
C PHE A 104 5.20 -2.47 -2.39
N ALA A 105 4.93 -1.75 -3.49
CA ALA A 105 5.31 -2.19 -4.83
C ALA A 105 6.85 -2.23 -5.01
N TYR A 106 7.57 -1.26 -4.44
CA TYR A 106 9.03 -1.29 -4.40
C TYR A 106 9.57 -2.46 -3.57
N GLU A 107 8.95 -2.74 -2.42
CA GLU A 107 9.30 -3.86 -1.58
C GLU A 107 9.14 -5.21 -2.30
N LYS A 108 8.01 -5.46 -2.98
CA LYS A 108 7.83 -6.67 -3.82
C LYS A 108 8.88 -6.78 -4.92
N SER A 109 9.36 -5.64 -5.41
CA SER A 109 10.45 -5.56 -6.40
C SER A 109 11.86 -5.60 -5.78
N ARG A 110 11.99 -5.85 -4.46
CA ARG A 110 13.22 -5.82 -3.67
C ARG A 110 14.01 -4.50 -3.73
N LYS A 111 13.33 -3.39 -4.04
CA LYS A 111 13.86 -2.02 -4.05
C LYS A 111 13.69 -1.38 -2.67
N PHE A 112 14.42 -1.90 -1.69
CA PHE A 112 14.16 -1.62 -0.28
C PHE A 112 14.39 -0.16 0.13
N ASN A 113 15.37 0.53 -0.46
CA ASN A 113 15.62 1.94 -0.13
C ASN A 113 14.49 2.84 -0.64
N GLU A 114 14.03 2.61 -1.88
CA GLU A 114 12.89 3.32 -2.46
C GLU A 114 11.57 3.01 -1.70
N ALA A 115 11.44 1.78 -1.19
CA ALA A 115 10.34 1.40 -0.32
C ALA A 115 10.35 2.21 0.98
N ILE A 116 11.49 2.30 1.67
CA ILE A 116 11.67 3.09 2.88
C ILE A 116 11.31 4.57 2.64
N ASP A 117 11.82 5.16 1.54
CA ASP A 117 11.56 6.56 1.23
C ASP A 117 10.07 6.83 0.99
N SER A 118 9.40 5.91 0.29
CA SER A 118 7.96 6.03 0.02
C SER A 118 7.13 5.87 1.29
N TYR A 119 7.43 4.90 2.15
CA TYR A 119 6.75 4.78 3.45
C TYR A 119 6.98 6.01 4.34
N LYS A 120 8.21 6.56 4.38
CA LYS A 120 8.50 7.80 5.11
C LYS A 120 7.73 9.00 4.57
N LYS A 121 7.60 9.13 3.24
CA LYS A 121 6.76 10.17 2.62
C LYS A 121 5.29 10.02 3.03
N ALA A 122 4.73 8.81 2.99
CA ALA A 122 3.37 8.55 3.47
C ALA A 122 3.16 9.01 4.92
N LEU A 123 4.13 8.69 5.79
CA LEU A 123 4.13 9.02 7.22
C LEU A 123 4.41 10.49 7.54
N SER A 124 4.96 11.26 6.60
CA SER A 124 5.22 12.69 6.79
C SER A 124 3.94 13.54 6.78
N ASN A 125 2.88 13.04 6.14
CA ASN A 125 1.56 13.66 6.17
C ASN A 125 0.80 13.27 7.45
N LEU A 126 0.59 14.25 8.32
CA LEU A 126 -0.11 14.08 9.60
C LEU A 126 -1.59 13.68 9.47
N LYS A 127 -2.18 13.84 8.29
CA LYS A 127 -3.58 13.46 7.99
C LYS A 127 -3.70 12.03 7.45
N TYR A 128 -2.60 11.29 7.35
CA TYR A 128 -2.65 9.91 6.88
C TYR A 128 -3.56 9.08 7.80
N ARG A 129 -4.54 8.40 7.21
CA ARG A 129 -5.59 7.68 7.95
C ARG A 129 -5.14 6.34 8.54
N SER A 130 -4.12 5.72 7.96
CA SER A 130 -3.66 4.38 8.36
C SER A 130 -2.13 4.29 8.53
N PRO A 131 -1.49 5.18 9.32
CA PRO A 131 -0.04 5.21 9.52
C PRO A 131 0.53 3.93 10.10
N GLU A 132 -0.23 3.18 10.88
CA GLU A 132 0.15 1.87 11.43
C GLU A 132 0.59 0.88 10.33
N LYS A 133 -0.06 0.90 9.16
CA LYS A 133 0.27 0.01 8.04
C LYS A 133 1.63 0.35 7.42
N ALA A 134 1.92 1.64 7.27
CA ALA A 134 3.20 2.11 6.76
C ALA A 134 4.33 1.84 7.77
N TYR A 135 4.09 2.07 9.07
CA TYR A 135 5.06 1.73 10.11
C TYR A 135 5.36 0.22 10.16
N ASN A 136 4.33 -0.64 10.08
CA ASN A 136 4.51 -2.09 10.03
C ASN A 136 5.33 -2.53 8.81
N SER A 137 5.04 -1.95 7.64
CA SER A 137 5.76 -2.30 6.41
C SER A 137 7.20 -1.76 6.42
N LEU A 138 7.41 -0.57 6.98
CA LEU A 138 8.74 -0.03 7.22
C LEU A 138 9.56 -0.94 8.16
N GLY A 139 8.94 -1.45 9.23
CA GLY A 139 9.57 -2.42 10.14
C GLY A 139 10.00 -3.70 9.41
N ARG A 140 9.14 -4.22 8.53
CA ARG A 140 9.44 -5.40 7.71
C ARG A 140 10.62 -5.15 6.78
N VAL A 141 10.66 -4.02 6.09
CA VAL A 141 11.77 -3.68 5.20
C VAL A 141 13.07 -3.49 5.97
N TYR A 142 13.05 -2.81 7.12
CA TYR A 142 14.24 -2.69 7.97
C TYR A 142 14.74 -4.05 8.48
N TYR A 143 13.84 -4.95 8.88
CA TYR A 143 14.21 -6.31 9.26
C TYR A 143 14.90 -7.06 8.10
N ARG A 144 14.37 -6.95 6.88
CA ARG A 144 15.01 -7.56 5.68
C ARG A 144 16.40 -6.99 5.38
N LEU A 145 16.64 -5.73 5.74
CA LEU A 145 17.97 -5.09 5.63
C LEU A 145 18.90 -5.39 6.83
N GLY A 146 18.46 -6.17 7.82
CA GLY A 146 19.23 -6.43 9.05
C GLY A 146 19.27 -5.25 10.02
N LYS A 147 18.46 -4.21 9.80
CA LYS A 147 18.36 -3.00 10.62
C LYS A 147 17.37 -3.20 11.75
N TYR A 148 17.72 -4.08 12.68
CA TYR A 148 16.77 -4.60 13.67
C TYR A 148 16.28 -3.55 14.67
N ASP A 149 17.11 -2.57 15.04
CA ASP A 149 16.69 -1.50 15.95
C ASP A 149 15.67 -0.58 15.28
N GLU A 150 15.92 -0.15 14.05
CA GLU A 150 14.96 0.64 13.27
C GLU A 150 13.67 -0.14 12.97
N ALA A 151 13.78 -1.46 12.78
CA ALA A 151 12.62 -2.34 12.62
C ALA A 151 11.76 -2.38 13.89
N ILE A 152 12.38 -2.57 15.05
CA ILE A 152 11.71 -2.57 16.36
C ILE A 152 11.01 -1.22 16.60
N ASP A 153 11.70 -0.10 16.33
CA ASP A 153 11.11 1.23 16.48
C ASP A 153 9.90 1.44 15.57
N ALA A 154 9.98 0.97 14.32
CA ALA A 154 8.87 1.05 13.38
C ALA A 154 7.68 0.18 13.82
N TYR A 155 7.91 -1.06 14.24
CA TYR A 155 6.83 -1.92 14.76
C TYR A 155 6.21 -1.36 16.05
N ASN A 156 7.00 -0.81 16.97
CA ASN A 156 6.49 -0.15 18.17
C ASN A 156 5.64 1.09 17.82
N ASN A 157 6.05 1.88 16.82
CA ASN A 157 5.25 3.01 16.33
C ASN A 157 3.93 2.57 15.70
N SER A 158 3.92 1.42 15.02
CA SER A 158 2.71 0.79 14.51
C SER A 158 1.77 0.40 15.66
N LEU A 159 2.28 -0.33 16.65
CA LEU A 159 1.51 -0.81 17.80
C LEU A 159 1.02 0.32 18.73
N LYS A 160 1.75 1.43 18.83
CA LYS A 160 1.27 2.64 19.54
C LYS A 160 -0.03 3.19 18.97
N ARG A 161 -0.28 2.98 17.66
CA ARG A 161 -1.47 3.44 16.95
C ARG A 161 -2.55 2.38 16.88
N MET A 162 -2.14 1.12 16.69
CA MET A 162 -3.04 -0.03 16.65
C MET A 162 -2.46 -1.18 17.51
N PRO A 163 -2.78 -1.21 18.81
CA PRO A 163 -2.22 -2.21 19.74
C PRO A 163 -2.58 -3.67 19.40
N GLU A 164 -3.65 -3.89 18.65
CA GLU A 164 -4.15 -5.22 18.23
C GLU A 164 -3.54 -5.68 16.88
N LEU A 165 -2.58 -4.95 16.30
CA LEU A 165 -2.00 -5.31 15.01
C LEU A 165 -1.00 -6.47 15.14
N TYR A 166 -1.54 -7.69 15.18
CA TYR A 166 -0.80 -8.94 15.41
C TYR A 166 0.44 -9.12 14.50
N ILE A 167 0.36 -8.68 13.23
CA ILE A 167 1.49 -8.76 12.28
C ILE A 167 2.72 -7.95 12.72
N SER A 168 2.53 -6.86 13.48
CA SER A 168 3.67 -6.10 14.03
C SER A 168 4.35 -6.83 15.18
N TYR A 169 3.61 -7.58 16.00
CA TYR A 169 4.20 -8.43 17.04
C TYR A 169 4.98 -9.61 16.45
N TYR A 170 4.49 -10.24 15.37
CA TYR A 170 5.26 -11.25 14.63
C TYR A 170 6.59 -10.68 14.12
N GLY A 171 6.59 -9.45 13.60
CA GLY A 171 7.80 -8.74 13.20
C GLY A 171 8.77 -8.45 14.35
N LEU A 172 8.24 -8.00 15.50
CA LEU A 172 9.04 -7.82 16.72
C LEU A 172 9.68 -9.11 17.19
N ALA A 173 8.93 -10.22 17.16
CA ALA A 173 9.44 -11.53 17.56
C ALA A 173 10.68 -11.93 16.72
N LEU A 174 10.61 -11.73 15.39
CA LEU A 174 11.74 -11.98 14.50
C LEU A 174 12.94 -11.07 14.81
N CYS A 175 12.68 -9.77 15.03
CA CYS A 175 13.75 -8.82 15.35
C CYS A 175 14.44 -9.17 16.68
N TYR A 176 13.67 -9.49 17.72
CA TYR A 176 14.24 -9.88 19.01
C TYR A 176 14.99 -11.21 18.94
N ASN A 177 14.47 -12.18 18.19
CA ASN A 177 15.14 -13.46 17.96
C ASN A 177 16.49 -13.25 17.25
N ALA A 178 16.52 -12.43 16.19
CA ALA A 178 17.75 -12.09 15.47
C ALA A 178 18.78 -11.36 16.34
N LYS A 179 18.33 -10.63 17.37
CA LYS A 179 19.19 -9.96 18.36
C LYS A 179 19.57 -10.85 19.57
N GLY A 180 19.17 -12.13 19.59
CA GLY A 180 19.40 -13.04 20.72
C GLY A 180 18.60 -12.72 21.98
N ARG A 181 17.59 -11.85 21.87
CA ARG A 181 16.69 -11.46 22.96
C ARG A 181 15.50 -12.42 23.04
N TYR A 182 15.79 -13.69 23.34
CA TYR A 182 14.80 -14.76 23.24
C TYR A 182 13.57 -14.57 24.16
N GLY A 183 13.77 -14.04 25.37
CA GLY A 183 12.64 -13.72 26.26
C GLY A 183 11.67 -12.70 25.64
N ASP A 184 12.20 -11.63 25.05
CA ASP A 184 11.40 -10.62 24.37
C ASP A 184 10.72 -11.18 23.10
N ALA A 185 11.40 -12.08 22.38
CA ALA A 185 10.84 -12.77 21.22
C ALA A 185 9.64 -13.65 21.60
N SER A 186 9.76 -14.43 22.69
CA SER A 186 8.68 -15.28 23.22
C SER A 186 7.47 -14.45 23.66
N LEU A 187 7.72 -13.33 24.35
CA LEU A 187 6.66 -12.40 24.73
C LEU A 187 5.95 -11.79 23.52
N ALA A 188 6.72 -11.35 22.51
CA ALA A 188 6.17 -10.78 21.30
C ALA A 188 5.32 -11.78 20.50
N ILE A 189 5.81 -13.02 20.28
CA ILE A 189 5.02 -14.01 19.53
C ILE A 189 3.78 -14.47 20.30
N SER A 190 3.87 -14.57 21.63
CA SER A 190 2.73 -14.88 22.47
C SER A 190 1.66 -13.80 22.36
N LYS A 191 2.07 -12.52 22.37
CA LYS A 191 1.14 -11.41 22.17
C LYS A 191 0.55 -11.40 20.76
N ALA A 192 1.34 -11.73 19.74
CA ALA A 192 0.84 -11.88 18.37
C ALA A 192 -0.29 -12.91 18.31
N ILE A 193 -0.11 -14.08 18.90
CA ILE A 193 -1.13 -15.17 18.93
C ILE A 193 -2.36 -14.77 19.76
N GLU A 194 -2.17 -14.04 20.86
CA GLU A 194 -3.25 -13.56 21.73
C GLU A 194 -4.21 -12.63 20.96
N VAL A 195 -3.66 -11.64 20.25
CA VAL A 195 -4.44 -10.61 19.54
C VAL A 195 -4.85 -11.01 18.12
N ASP A 196 -4.28 -12.09 17.58
CA ASP A 196 -4.64 -12.59 16.25
C ASP A 196 -6.09 -13.11 16.25
N PRO A 197 -7.00 -12.57 15.41
CA PRO A 197 -8.40 -12.98 15.38
C PRO A 197 -8.61 -14.44 14.94
N VAL A 198 -7.64 -15.05 14.27
CA VAL A 198 -7.65 -16.46 13.87
C VAL A 198 -7.27 -17.35 15.04
N TYR A 199 -6.24 -16.98 15.81
CA TYR A 199 -5.70 -17.83 16.87
C TYR A 199 -6.34 -17.57 18.23
N LYS A 200 -6.69 -16.32 18.57
CA LYS A 200 -7.34 -15.93 19.83
C LYS A 200 -6.66 -16.54 21.06
N GLY A 201 -5.33 -16.48 21.10
CA GLY A 201 -4.51 -17.06 22.16
C GLY A 201 -4.22 -18.56 22.04
N SER A 202 -4.79 -19.28 21.07
CA SER A 202 -4.56 -20.71 20.90
C SER A 202 -3.19 -21.02 20.28
N LYS A 203 -2.19 -21.25 21.15
CA LYS A 203 -0.83 -21.62 20.75
C LYS A 203 -0.79 -22.91 19.92
N SER A 204 -1.58 -23.93 20.29
CA SER A 204 -1.62 -25.19 19.55
C SER A 204 -2.14 -25.02 18.13
N LYS A 205 -3.21 -24.22 17.96
CA LYS A 205 -3.71 -23.87 16.63
C LYS A 205 -2.67 -23.10 15.82
N ALA A 206 -2.03 -22.09 16.42
CA ALA A 206 -0.98 -21.33 15.75
C ALA A 206 0.17 -22.22 15.28
N VAL A 207 0.68 -23.11 16.14
CA VAL A 207 1.76 -24.06 15.78
C VAL A 207 1.34 -24.97 14.63
N ASN A 208 0.13 -25.52 14.67
CA ASN A 208 -0.37 -26.40 13.60
C ASN A 208 -0.48 -25.64 12.27
N ASP A 209 -1.13 -24.49 12.27
CA ASP A 209 -1.37 -23.70 11.05
C ASP A 209 -0.05 -23.16 10.46
N LEU A 210 0.88 -22.68 11.31
CA LEU A 210 2.21 -22.25 10.87
C LEU A 210 3.03 -23.42 10.32
N SER A 211 2.95 -24.60 10.95
CA SER A 211 3.64 -25.79 10.45
C SER A 211 3.14 -26.20 9.07
N GLN A 212 1.83 -26.11 8.82
CA GLN A 212 1.27 -26.37 7.49
C GLN A 212 1.70 -25.30 6.48
N LYS A 213 1.57 -24.01 6.83
CA LYS A 213 2.00 -22.90 5.95
C LYS A 213 3.48 -23.01 5.55
N LYS A 214 4.34 -23.49 6.46
CA LYS A 214 5.76 -23.70 6.17
C LYS A 214 6.00 -24.68 5.01
N LEU A 215 5.14 -25.71 4.85
CA LEU A 215 5.30 -26.71 3.79
C LEU A 215 5.15 -26.10 2.39
N ASP A 216 4.31 -25.08 2.27
CA ASP A 216 4.03 -24.38 1.01
C ASP A 216 4.92 -23.15 0.80
N ALA A 217 5.38 -22.53 1.88
CA ALA A 217 6.23 -21.35 1.86
C ALA A 217 7.62 -21.62 1.26
N ARG A 218 8.24 -20.59 0.68
CA ARG A 218 9.60 -20.65 0.13
C ARG A 218 10.38 -19.39 0.49
N GLY A 219 11.70 -19.51 0.57
CA GLY A 219 12.60 -18.36 0.71
C GLY A 219 12.44 -17.64 2.05
N GLU A 220 12.24 -16.32 2.03
CA GLU A 220 12.17 -15.49 3.24
C GLU A 220 10.95 -15.83 4.10
N GLU A 221 9.81 -16.17 3.50
CA GLU A 221 8.60 -16.54 4.23
C GLU A 221 8.78 -17.86 4.98
N GLU A 222 9.37 -18.87 4.34
CA GLU A 222 9.67 -20.15 4.98
C GLU A 222 10.59 -19.97 6.19
N LYS A 223 11.60 -19.09 6.06
CA LYS A 223 12.52 -18.75 7.15
C LYS A 223 11.80 -18.07 8.30
N ASP A 224 11.00 -17.03 8.02
CA ASP A 224 10.25 -16.32 9.06
C ASP A 224 9.31 -17.26 9.83
N ILE A 225 8.62 -18.17 9.13
CA ILE A 225 7.75 -19.17 9.77
C ILE A 225 8.57 -20.18 10.59
N ALA A 226 9.72 -20.60 10.10
CA ALA A 226 10.61 -21.48 10.86
C ALA A 226 11.08 -20.82 12.17
N ASP A 227 11.46 -19.55 12.11
CA ASP A 227 11.87 -18.76 13.27
C ASP A 227 10.70 -18.62 14.25
N TRP A 228 9.48 -18.30 13.78
CA TRP A 228 8.29 -18.27 14.65
C TRP A 228 8.02 -19.59 15.36
N LEU A 229 8.11 -20.71 14.63
CA LEU A 229 7.92 -22.05 15.20
C LEU A 229 9.02 -22.40 16.22
N GLU A 230 10.24 -21.92 16.02
CA GLU A 230 11.33 -22.07 16.98
C GLU A 230 11.09 -21.22 18.23
N ILE A 231 10.70 -19.94 18.05
CA ILE A 231 10.39 -19.02 19.15
C ILE A 231 9.28 -19.59 20.04
N LEU A 232 8.30 -20.27 19.45
CA LEU A 232 7.20 -20.88 20.20
C LEU A 232 7.61 -22.08 21.06
N LYS A 233 8.84 -22.61 20.96
CA LYS A 233 9.29 -23.75 21.77
C LYS A 233 9.77 -23.35 23.16
N TYR A 234 10.19 -22.11 23.35
CA TYR A 234 10.66 -21.59 24.65
C TYR A 234 9.63 -20.64 25.27
#